data_AF-A0A7J4LKB4-F1
#
_entry.id   AF-A0A7J4LKB4-F1
#
_cell.length_a   1.000
_cell.length_b   1.000
_cell.length_c   1.000
_cell.angle_alpha   90.00
_cell.angle_beta   90.00
_cell.angle_gamma   90.00
#
_symmetry.space_group_name_H-M   'P 1'
#
loop_
_entity.id
_entity.type
_entity.pdbx_description
1 polymer ?
#
loop_
_entity_poly.entity_id
_entity_poly.type
_entity_poly.pdbx_seq_one_letter_code
_entity_poly.pdbx_strand_id
1 'polypeptide(L)'
;MSEILKILNYVFAIVLFSMGALPLLQGYGIISSNPLSFVSGTLKTLILLISALYLSIDGFGEEHLIKSLSLFTALIIALIVFIPIINQAGWISFTLPGFVYAIENYLFVLGGIFLIIGAFIHH
;
A
#
# COMPACT_ATOMS: atom_id res chain seq x y z
N MET A 1 23.26 0.82 -0.75
CA MET A 1 22.15 1.67 -0.27
C MET A 1 22.50 2.35 1.05
N SER A 2 22.05 3.58 1.35
CA SER A 2 22.28 4.19 2.67
C SER A 2 21.44 3.48 3.74
N GLU A 3 21.93 3.40 4.98
CA GLU A 3 21.18 2.80 6.12
C GLU A 3 19.80 3.45 6.31
N ILE A 4 19.68 4.73 5.98
CA ILE A 4 18.42 5.49 6.05
C ILE A 4 17.37 4.88 5.12
N LEU A 5 17.73 4.53 3.88
CA LEU A 5 16.78 3.96 2.91
C LEU A 5 16.26 2.59 3.36
N LYS A 6 17.09 1.77 4.00
CA LYS A 6 16.64 0.48 4.56
C LYS A 6 15.62 0.67 5.67
N ILE A 7 15.88 1.61 6.58
CA ILE A 7 14.95 1.94 7.67
C ILE A 7 13.61 2.40 7.08
N LEU A 8 13.65 3.26 6.05
CA LEU A 8 12.44 3.71 5.37
C LEU A 8 11.69 2.54 4.71
N ASN A 9 12.37 1.60 4.04
CA ASN A 9 11.74 0.40 3.48
C ASN A 9 10.99 -0.39 4.57
N TYR A 10 11.62 -0.63 5.72
CA TYR A 10 10.97 -1.34 6.82
C TYR A 10 9.78 -0.57 7.40
N VAL A 11 9.90 0.75 7.56
CA VAL A 11 8.79 1.59 8.07
C VAL A 11 7.59 1.52 7.13
N PHE A 12 7.79 1.77 5.84
CA PHE A 12 6.70 1.75 4.87
C PHE A 12 6.15 0.33 4.64
N ALA A 13 7.00 -0.69 4.74
CA ALA A 13 6.57 -2.08 4.72
C ALA A 13 5.61 -2.38 5.89
N ILE A 14 6.01 -2.03 7.12
CA ILE A 14 5.18 -2.23 8.32
C ILE A 14 3.86 -1.46 8.18
N VAL A 15 3.90 -0.24 7.66
CA VAL A 15 2.70 0.58 7.43
C VAL A 15 1.75 -0.10 6.45
N LEU A 16 2.21 -0.44 5.25
CA LEU A 16 1.38 -1.10 4.24
C LEU A 16 0.86 -2.45 4.72
N PHE A 17 1.74 -3.25 5.33
CA PHE A 17 1.39 -4.56 5.86
C PHE A 17 0.34 -4.43 6.95
N SER A 18 0.48 -3.50 7.91
CA SER A 18 -0.49 -3.30 8.98
C SER A 18 -1.83 -2.79 8.44
N MET A 19 -1.80 -1.86 7.47
CA MET A 19 -2.99 -1.29 6.83
C MET A 19 -3.78 -2.32 6.03
N GLY A 20 -3.14 -3.37 5.50
CA GLY A 20 -3.81 -4.47 4.82
C GLY A 20 -4.14 -5.67 5.72
N ALA A 21 -3.17 -6.15 6.48
CA ALA A 21 -3.29 -7.37 7.27
C ALA A 21 -4.30 -7.23 8.41
N LEU A 22 -4.33 -6.11 9.14
CA LEU A 22 -5.22 -5.96 10.29
C LEU A 22 -6.71 -5.99 9.90
N PRO A 23 -7.16 -5.26 8.86
CA PRO A 23 -8.51 -5.43 8.34
C PRO A 23 -8.83 -6.86 7.90
N LEU A 24 -7.89 -7.57 7.26
CA LEU A 24 -8.08 -8.97 6.87
C LEU A 24 -8.27 -9.89 8.08
N LEU A 25 -7.39 -9.77 9.08
CA LEU A 25 -7.48 -10.54 10.32
C LEU A 25 -8.80 -10.28 11.05
N GLN A 26 -9.28 -9.03 11.04
CA GLN A 26 -10.60 -8.70 11.59
C GLN A 26 -11.73 -9.31 10.77
N GLY A 27 -11.66 -9.22 9.44
CA GLY A 27 -12.65 -9.81 8.52
C GLY A 27 -12.77 -11.33 8.64
N TYR A 28 -11.68 -12.01 9.02
CA TYR A 28 -11.65 -13.44 9.32
C TYR A 28 -12.02 -13.80 10.76
N GLY A 29 -12.30 -12.82 11.62
CA GLY A 29 -12.64 -13.05 13.02
C GLY A 29 -11.45 -13.50 13.89
N ILE A 30 -10.21 -13.34 13.42
CA ILE A 30 -9.00 -13.67 14.19
C ILE A 30 -8.79 -12.64 15.30
N ILE A 31 -9.10 -11.37 15.02
CA ILE A 31 -9.08 -10.28 16.01
C ILE A 31 -10.47 -9.64 16.12
N SER A 32 -10.83 -9.24 17.33
CA SER A 32 -12.15 -8.64 17.62
C SER A 32 -12.24 -7.17 17.19
N SER A 33 -11.12 -6.45 17.17
CA SER A 33 -11.07 -5.03 16.82
C SER A 33 -9.79 -4.68 16.07
N ASN A 34 -9.90 -3.84 15.05
CA ASN A 34 -8.74 -3.27 14.37
C ASN A 34 -8.11 -2.15 15.23
N PRO A 35 -6.84 -2.31 15.66
CA PRO A 35 -6.17 -1.28 16.46
C PRO A 35 -5.92 0.00 15.67
N LEU A 36 -5.98 0.00 14.33
CA LEU A 36 -5.85 1.19 13.49
C LEU A 36 -7.18 1.97 13.31
N SER A 37 -8.24 1.60 14.03
CA SER A 37 -9.54 2.29 13.93
C SER A 37 -9.49 3.77 14.36
N PHE A 38 -8.46 4.19 15.12
CA PHE A 38 -8.24 5.59 15.48
C PHE A 38 -7.69 6.44 14.32
N VAL A 39 -7.18 5.82 13.24
CA VAL A 39 -6.63 6.54 12.09
C VAL A 39 -7.79 7.04 11.24
N SER A 40 -7.91 8.36 11.10
CA SER A 40 -8.97 8.96 10.28
C SER A 40 -8.86 8.53 8.81
N GLY A 41 -10.00 8.49 8.10
CA GLY A 41 -10.03 8.12 6.69
C GLY A 41 -9.08 8.96 5.83
N THR A 42 -9.01 10.26 6.06
CA THR A 42 -8.08 11.17 5.37
C THR A 42 -6.61 10.84 5.64
N LEU A 43 -6.25 10.57 6.90
CA LEU A 43 -4.88 10.17 7.25
C LEU A 43 -4.52 8.83 6.63
N LYS A 44 -5.43 7.85 6.66
CA LYS A 44 -5.25 6.56 5.99
C LYS A 44 -4.93 6.76 4.50
N THR A 45 -5.74 7.56 3.81
CA THR A 45 -5.54 7.89 2.39
C THR A 45 -4.17 8.51 2.12
N LEU A 46 -3.75 9.51 2.91
CA LEU A 46 -2.44 10.15 2.75
C LEU A 46 -1.29 9.17 2.98
N ILE A 47 -1.36 8.36 4.04
CA ILE A 47 -0.36 7.35 4.36
C ILE A 47 -0.22 6.35 3.20
N LEU A 48 -1.34 5.88 2.65
CA LEU A 48 -1.33 4.92 1.53
C LEU A 48 -0.76 5.54 0.25
N LEU A 49 -1.07 6.81 -0.06
CA LEU A 49 -0.49 7.51 -1.21
C LEU A 49 1.03 7.67 -1.07
N ILE A 50 1.50 8.10 0.11
CA ILE A 50 2.94 8.23 0.38
C ILE A 50 3.62 6.87 0.26
N SER A 51 3.00 5.81 0.78
CA SER A 51 3.54 4.45 0.72
C SER A 51 3.57 3.92 -0.72
N ALA A 52 2.56 4.22 -1.55
CA ALA A 52 2.54 3.84 -2.96
C ALA A 52 3.62 4.57 -3.76
N LEU A 53 3.81 5.86 -3.50
CA LEU A 53 4.90 6.63 -4.10
C LEU A 53 6.26 6.08 -3.68
N TYR A 54 6.42 5.74 -2.41
CA TYR A 54 7.65 5.16 -1.89
C TYR A 54 7.96 3.79 -2.52
N LEU A 55 6.96 2.90 -2.62
CA LEU A 55 7.09 1.61 -3.32
C LEU A 55 7.47 1.79 -4.79
N SER A 56 6.97 2.84 -5.45
CA SER A 56 7.38 3.16 -6.82
C SER A 56 8.87 3.55 -6.88
N ILE A 57 9.32 4.41 -5.96
CA ILE A 57 10.73 4.85 -5.87
C ILE A 57 11.65 3.65 -5.61
N ASP A 58 11.33 2.81 -4.64
CA ASP A 58 12.09 1.60 -4.31
C ASP A 58 12.09 0.62 -5.50
N GLY A 59 10.93 0.40 -6.12
CA GLY A 59 10.78 -0.45 -7.30
C GLY A 59 11.63 -0.02 -8.50
N PHE A 60 11.94 1.28 -8.66
CA PHE A 60 12.85 1.71 -9.72
C PHE A 60 14.29 1.22 -9.55
N GLY A 61 14.72 0.94 -8.31
CA GLY A 61 16.03 0.41 -7.98
C GLY A 61 16.17 -1.11 -8.21
N GLU A 62 15.05 -1.84 -8.28
CA GLU A 62 15.04 -3.30 -8.32
C GLU A 62 15.37 -3.88 -9.71
N GLU A 63 15.67 -5.19 -9.75
CA GLU A 63 15.95 -5.91 -10.99
C GLU A 63 14.69 -6.42 -11.69
N HIS A 64 14.71 -6.35 -13.02
CA HIS A 64 13.75 -6.90 -13.99
C HIS A 64 12.34 -7.19 -13.45
N LEU A 65 12.10 -8.43 -13.01
CA LEU A 65 10.78 -8.93 -12.66
C LEU A 65 10.22 -8.25 -11.40
N ILE A 66 11.06 -8.05 -10.38
CA ILE A 66 10.63 -7.48 -9.09
C ILE A 66 10.27 -6.02 -9.29
N LYS A 67 11.11 -5.28 -10.03
CA LYS A 67 10.81 -3.91 -10.47
C LYS A 67 9.45 -3.80 -11.15
N SER A 68 9.16 -4.67 -12.12
CA SER A 68 7.87 -4.65 -12.81
C SER A 68 6.70 -4.90 -11.85
N LEU A 69 6.84 -5.86 -10.93
CA LEU A 69 5.79 -6.17 -9.94
C LEU A 69 5.59 -5.06 -8.91
N SER A 70 6.67 -4.48 -8.39
CA SER A 70 6.63 -3.38 -7.42
C SER A 70 5.99 -2.12 -8.02
N LEU A 71 6.42 -1.73 -9.24
CA LEU A 71 5.84 -0.59 -9.95
C LEU A 71 4.37 -0.82 -10.30
N PHE A 72 4.01 -2.02 -10.75
CA PHE A 72 2.62 -2.37 -11.02
C PHE A 72 1.75 -2.32 -9.76
N THR A 73 2.26 -2.86 -8.66
CA THR A 73 1.58 -2.84 -7.35
C THR A 73 1.40 -1.41 -6.85
N ALA A 74 2.45 -0.59 -6.92
CA ALA A 74 2.40 0.83 -6.57
C ALA A 74 1.34 1.58 -7.40
N LEU A 75 1.29 1.33 -8.71
CA LEU A 75 0.32 1.95 -9.59
C LEU A 75 -1.12 1.56 -9.20
N ILE A 76 -1.37 0.27 -8.95
CA ILE A 76 -2.71 -0.19 -8.54
C ILE A 76 -3.11 0.44 -7.20
N ILE A 77 -2.23 0.42 -6.20
CA ILE A 77 -2.51 1.03 -4.89
C ILE A 77 -2.83 2.52 -5.07
N ALA A 78 -2.03 3.24 -5.86
CA ALA A 78 -2.26 4.65 -6.13
C ALA A 78 -3.63 4.88 -6.80
N LEU A 79 -4.01 4.06 -7.79
CA LEU A 79 -5.32 4.17 -8.44
C LEU A 79 -6.48 3.90 -7.47
N ILE A 80 -6.38 2.85 -6.66
CA ILE A 80 -7.41 2.49 -5.68
C ILE A 80 -7.65 3.64 -4.70
N VAL A 81 -6.57 4.29 -4.26
CA VAL A 81 -6.64 5.37 -3.27
C VAL A 81 -7.03 6.70 -3.91
N PHE A 82 -6.59 6.98 -5.14
CA PHE A 82 -6.75 8.29 -5.78
C PHE A 82 -8.10 8.45 -6.51
N ILE A 83 -8.64 7.39 -7.12
CA ILE A 83 -9.91 7.45 -7.86
C ILE A 83 -11.07 7.95 -6.97
N PRO A 84 -11.27 7.45 -5.74
CA PRO A 84 -12.32 7.96 -4.85
C PRO A 84 -12.18 9.46 -4.57
N ILE A 85 -10.95 9.99 -4.46
CA ILE A 85 -10.69 11.40 -4.21
C ILE A 85 -11.13 12.25 -5.41
N ILE A 86 -10.72 11.86 -6.62
CA ILE A 86 -11.09 12.56 -7.85
C ILE A 86 -12.61 12.51 -8.06
N ASN A 87 -13.24 11.37 -7.79
CA ASN A 87 -14.69 11.22 -7.90
C ASN A 87 -15.43 12.11 -6.88
N GLN A 88 -14.96 12.16 -5.63
CA GLN A 88 -15.52 13.06 -4.60
C GLN A 88 -15.32 14.54 -4.95
N ALA A 89 -14.23 14.89 -5.63
CA ALA A 89 -13.98 16.24 -6.14
C ALA A 89 -14.84 16.61 -7.37
N GLY A 90 -15.59 15.65 -7.92
CA GLY A 90 -16.48 15.85 -9.07
C GLY A 90 -15.77 15.92 -10.42
N TRP A 91 -14.49 15.55 -10.50
CA TRP A 91 -13.76 15.59 -11.78
C TRP A 91 -14.04 14.37 -12.67
N ILE A 92 -14.51 13.26 -12.09
CA ILE A 92 -14.92 12.04 -12.80
C ILE A 92 -16.25 11.52 -12.25
N SER A 93 -17.04 10.85 -13.09
CA SER A 93 -18.34 10.28 -12.73
C SER A 93 -18.30 8.79 -12.38
N PHE A 94 -17.20 8.09 -12.67
CA PHE A 94 -17.08 6.66 -12.40
C PHE A 94 -16.56 6.38 -10.99
N THR A 95 -16.91 5.22 -10.45
CA THR A 95 -16.43 4.69 -9.17
C THR A 95 -15.80 3.32 -9.37
N LEU A 96 -14.91 2.94 -8.45
CA LEU A 96 -14.34 1.60 -8.47
C LEU A 96 -15.41 0.55 -8.13
N PRO A 97 -15.43 -0.61 -8.81
CA PRO A 97 -16.30 -1.72 -8.45
C PRO A 97 -16.08 -2.19 -7.02
N GLY A 98 -17.15 -2.66 -6.36
CA GLY A 98 -17.11 -3.11 -4.97
C GLY A 98 -16.05 -4.18 -4.66
N PHE A 99 -15.79 -5.09 -5.61
CA PHE A 99 -14.78 -6.14 -5.43
C PHE A 99 -13.35 -5.59 -5.32
N VAL A 100 -13.08 -4.39 -5.85
CA VAL A 100 -11.75 -3.75 -5.75
C VAL A 100 -11.44 -3.43 -4.29
N TYR A 101 -12.42 -2.95 -3.53
CA TYR A 101 -12.29 -2.72 -2.09
C TYR A 101 -12.16 -4.03 -1.29
N ALA A 102 -12.68 -5.14 -1.82
CA ALA A 102 -12.50 -6.44 -1.18
C ALA A 102 -11.05 -6.96 -1.32
N ILE A 103 -10.37 -6.61 -2.42
CA ILE A 103 -8.99 -7.04 -2.67
C ILE A 103 -7.93 -6.01 -2.25
N GLU A 104 -8.31 -4.77 -1.92
CA GLU A 104 -7.37 -3.68 -1.59
C GLU A 104 -6.40 -4.06 -0.46
N ASN A 105 -6.92 -4.75 0.57
CA ASN A 105 -6.12 -5.13 1.73
C ASN A 105 -5.02 -6.13 1.36
N TYR A 106 -5.28 -7.03 0.40
CA TYR A 106 -4.26 -7.95 -0.10
C TYR A 106 -3.19 -7.22 -0.91
N LEU A 107 -3.58 -6.20 -1.68
CA LEU A 107 -2.64 -5.38 -2.43
C LEU A 107 -1.73 -4.58 -1.49
N PHE A 108 -2.25 -4.08 -0.38
CA PHE A 108 -1.43 -3.41 0.63
C PHE A 108 -0.44 -4.39 1.29
N VAL A 109 -0.88 -5.61 1.62
CA VAL A 109 0.01 -6.65 2.12
C VAL A 109 1.11 -6.98 1.10
N LEU A 110 0.76 -7.16 -0.17
CA LEU A 110 1.73 -7.41 -1.24
C LEU A 110 2.72 -6.26 -1.41
N GLY A 111 2.26 -5.00 -1.37
CA GLY A 111 3.14 -3.83 -1.40
C GLY A 111 4.11 -3.81 -0.22
N GLY A 112 3.64 -4.18 0.97
CA GLY A 112 4.51 -4.34 2.15
C GLY A 112 5.56 -5.43 1.96
N ILE A 113 5.19 -6.58 1.38
CA ILE A 113 6.12 -7.67 1.07
C ILE A 113 7.18 -7.21 0.05
N PHE A 114 6.80 -6.49 -1.00
CA PHE A 114 7.75 -5.99 -1.98
C PHE A 114 8.76 -5.02 -1.37
N LEU A 115 8.34 -4.10 -0.49
CA LEU A 115 9.28 -3.23 0.23
C LEU A 115 10.26 -4.00 1.12
N ILE A 116 9.82 -5.09 1.75
CA ILE A 116 10.72 -5.96 2.53
C ILE A 116 11.73 -6.62 1.59
N ILE A 117 11.27 -7.18 0.46
CA ILE A 117 12.13 -7.81 -0.53
C ILE A 117 13.14 -6.80 -1.08
N GLY A 118 12.70 -5.60 -1.48
CA GLY A 118 13.55 -4.51 -1.93
C GLY A 118 14.59 -4.10 -0.89
N ALA A 119 14.24 -4.14 0.41
CA ALA A 119 15.22 -3.90 1.48
C ALA A 119 16.36 -4.93 1.51
N PHE A 120 16.11 -6.18 1.10
CA PHE A 120 17.12 -7.25 1.07
C PHE A 120 17.88 -7.36 -0.26
N ILE A 121 17.28 -6.97 -1.39
CA ILE A 121 17.88 -7.13 -2.73
C ILE A 121 18.87 -6.03 -3.06
N HIS A 122 18.66 -4.80 -2.57
CA HIS A 122 19.59 -3.68 -2.79
C HIS A 122 20.87 -3.74 -1.93
N HIS A 123 21.26 -4.94 -1.51
CA HIS A 123 22.45 -5.26 -0.74
C HIS A 123 23.58 -5.80 -1.62
#